data_AF-A0A061I0T8-F1
#
_entry.id   AF-A0A061I0T8-F1
#
_cell.length_a   1.000
_cell.length_b   1.000
_cell.length_c   1.000
_cell.angle_alpha   90.00
_cell.angle_beta   90.00
_cell.angle_gamma   90.00
#
_symmetry.space_group_name_H-M   'P 1'
#
loop_
_entity.id
_entity.type
_entity.pdbx_description
1 polymer ?
#
loop_
_entity_poly.entity_id
_entity_poly.type
_entity_poly.pdbx_seq_one_letter_code
_entity_poly.pdbx_strand_id
1 'polypeptide(L)'
;TLRRLPILRLLLLLQILERGLGRASPSGAPLEDVVIDRYHIPRACPREVQMGDFVRYHYNGTFEDGKKFDSSYLFKDMSGTLVTLLGGKETVHTASGLIPPDATLYFDVVLLDVWNKADTVQTTILLRPPYCPRMVQNSDFVRYHYNGTLLDGTDFDNSYSRGGTYDTYIGSGWLIKGMDQGLLGMCPGEKRKIVIPPFLAYGEKGYGTVIPPQASLVFYVLLIDVHNPKDTVQLETLELPRDCVRRAVAGDFMRYHYNGSLMDGTLFDSSYSRNHTYNTYVGQGYIIPGMDQGLQGACIGERRRITVPPHLAYGENGTG
;
A
#
# COMPACT_ATOMS: atom_id res chain seq x y z
N THR A 1 -33.16 -32.33 -7.39
CA THR A 1 -32.66 -30.99 -7.75
C THR A 1 -31.39 -30.69 -6.97
N LEU A 2 -30.24 -31.21 -7.41
CA LEU A 2 -28.97 -31.05 -6.69
C LEU A 2 -28.31 -29.70 -7.00
N ARG A 3 -27.87 -28.99 -5.96
CA ARG A 3 -26.94 -27.85 -6.07
C ARG A 3 -25.55 -28.40 -6.41
N ARG A 4 -24.96 -27.97 -7.54
CA ARG A 4 -23.57 -28.28 -7.87
C ARG A 4 -22.64 -27.41 -7.03
N LEU A 5 -21.82 -28.01 -6.17
CA LEU A 5 -20.64 -27.35 -5.60
C LEU A 5 -19.49 -27.38 -6.62
N PRO A 6 -18.63 -26.34 -6.66
CA PRO A 6 -17.39 -26.39 -7.42
C PRO A 6 -16.33 -27.14 -6.62
N ILE A 7 -15.99 -28.36 -7.06
CA ILE A 7 -14.85 -29.14 -6.57
C ILE A 7 -14.09 -29.64 -7.79
N LEU A 8 -12.99 -28.98 -8.16
CA LEU A 8 -11.95 -29.53 -9.05
C LEU A 8 -10.66 -28.67 -8.98
N ARG A 9 -9.48 -29.31 -9.01
CA ARG A 9 -8.10 -28.74 -9.00
C ARG A 9 -7.25 -29.49 -10.06
N LEU A 10 -6.10 -28.90 -10.50
CA LEU A 10 -5.03 -29.36 -11.47
C LEU A 10 -5.01 -28.55 -12.80
N LEU A 11 -3.91 -28.40 -13.57
CA LEU A 11 -2.43 -28.44 -13.35
C LEU A 11 -1.72 -27.85 -14.61
N LEU A 12 -0.49 -27.31 -14.53
CA LEU A 12 0.49 -27.37 -15.64
C LEU A 12 1.97 -27.20 -15.18
N LEU A 13 2.89 -27.90 -15.87
CA LEU A 13 4.37 -27.78 -15.95
C LEU A 13 5.28 -28.22 -14.77
N LEU A 14 6.52 -28.60 -15.13
CA LEU A 14 7.35 -29.59 -14.41
C LEU A 14 8.76 -29.07 -14.00
N GLN A 15 9.23 -29.58 -12.85
CA GLN A 15 10.63 -29.75 -12.39
C GLN A 15 11.74 -28.76 -12.84
N ILE A 16 12.21 -27.94 -11.90
CA ILE A 16 13.48 -27.21 -11.97
C ILE A 16 14.45 -27.69 -10.87
N LEU A 17 15.54 -28.33 -11.33
CA LEU A 17 16.90 -28.27 -10.78
C LEU A 17 17.18 -28.56 -9.29
N GLU A 18 17.31 -29.84 -8.91
CA GLU A 18 18.29 -30.22 -7.87
C GLU A 18 19.61 -30.66 -8.52
N ARG A 19 20.68 -29.88 -8.31
CA ARG A 19 22.07 -30.32 -8.51
C ARG A 19 22.90 -29.97 -7.29
N GLY A 20 22.93 -30.89 -6.32
CA GLY A 20 23.76 -30.80 -5.12
C GLY A 20 24.01 -32.17 -4.48
N LEU A 21 25.15 -32.79 -4.81
CA LEU A 21 25.73 -33.98 -4.16
C LEU A 21 24.96 -35.31 -4.33
N GLY A 22 25.35 -36.03 -5.40
CA GLY A 22 24.67 -37.23 -5.91
C GLY A 22 24.62 -38.49 -5.04
N ARG A 23 23.61 -39.31 -5.37
CA ARG A 23 23.64 -40.78 -5.46
C ARG A 23 22.60 -41.24 -6.50
N ALA A 24 22.91 -42.28 -7.28
CA ALA A 24 21.99 -42.91 -8.25
C ALA A 24 20.98 -43.82 -7.50
N SER A 25 19.79 -44.22 -7.97
CA SER A 25 19.20 -44.56 -9.29
C SER A 25 17.70 -44.96 -9.02
N PRO A 26 16.82 -45.42 -9.95
CA PRO A 26 16.73 -45.30 -11.41
C PRO A 26 15.38 -44.65 -11.89
N SER A 27 15.16 -44.64 -13.22
CA SER A 27 13.90 -44.27 -13.94
C SER A 27 13.54 -42.78 -14.07
N GLY A 28 14.51 -41.96 -14.46
CA GLY A 28 14.24 -40.72 -15.21
C GLY A 28 14.33 -40.98 -16.71
N ALA A 29 13.21 -41.01 -17.42
CA ALA A 29 13.21 -40.81 -18.87
C ALA A 29 13.50 -39.32 -19.16
N PRO A 30 14.21 -38.96 -20.25
CA PRO A 30 14.41 -37.56 -20.61
C PRO A 30 13.09 -36.87 -20.94
N LEU A 31 12.98 -35.58 -20.63
CA LEU A 31 11.94 -34.69 -21.19
C LEU A 31 12.35 -34.24 -22.60
N GLU A 32 12.69 -35.18 -23.48
CA GLU A 32 13.13 -34.87 -24.86
C GLU A 32 11.98 -34.36 -25.76
N ASP A 33 10.73 -34.67 -25.40
CA ASP A 33 9.55 -34.40 -26.24
C ASP A 33 8.79 -33.10 -25.92
N VAL A 34 9.25 -32.27 -24.97
CA VAL A 34 8.57 -31.00 -24.60
C VAL A 34 9.34 -29.79 -25.12
N VAL A 35 8.86 -29.20 -26.21
CA VAL A 35 9.38 -27.93 -26.77
C VAL A 35 8.77 -26.76 -26.00
N ILE A 36 9.61 -25.82 -25.54
CA ILE A 36 9.18 -24.61 -24.79
C ILE A 36 9.74 -23.36 -25.47
N ASP A 37 8.91 -22.69 -26.26
CA ASP A 37 9.27 -21.44 -26.95
C ASP A 37 8.82 -20.22 -26.14
N ARG A 38 9.80 -19.41 -25.67
CA ARG A 38 9.54 -18.14 -24.97
C ARG A 38 9.60 -16.96 -25.95
N TYR A 39 8.56 -16.76 -26.76
CA TYR A 39 8.51 -15.68 -27.76
C TYR A 39 8.21 -14.28 -27.20
N HIS A 40 7.64 -14.17 -25.98
CA HIS A 40 7.41 -12.89 -25.32
C HIS A 40 7.82 -12.94 -23.84
N ILE A 41 8.89 -12.22 -23.50
CA ILE A 41 9.34 -12.00 -22.12
C ILE A 41 9.20 -10.50 -21.82
N PRO A 42 8.48 -10.09 -20.76
CA PRO A 42 8.37 -8.68 -20.38
C PRO A 42 9.75 -8.05 -20.12
N ARG A 43 9.90 -6.75 -20.46
CA ARG A 43 11.16 -6.00 -20.26
C ARG A 43 11.70 -6.01 -18.82
N ALA A 44 10.83 -6.25 -17.85
CA ALA A 44 11.20 -6.49 -16.46
C ALA A 44 10.58 -7.82 -16.01
N CYS A 45 11.43 -8.81 -15.75
CA CYS A 45 11.08 -10.07 -15.10
C CYS A 45 11.89 -10.15 -13.79
N PRO A 46 11.37 -9.65 -12.65
CA PRO A 46 12.16 -9.50 -11.42
C PRO A 46 12.48 -10.83 -10.75
N ARG A 47 11.69 -11.88 -11.03
CA ARG A 47 11.97 -13.27 -10.64
C ARG A 47 11.30 -14.22 -11.63
N GLU A 48 11.89 -15.40 -11.81
CA GLU A 48 11.19 -16.53 -12.42
C GLU A 48 10.27 -17.22 -11.38
N VAL A 49 9.40 -18.08 -11.90
CA VAL A 49 8.50 -18.93 -11.11
C VAL A 49 9.30 -20.05 -10.43
N GLN A 50 8.96 -20.35 -9.18
CA GLN A 50 9.61 -21.35 -8.33
C GLN A 50 8.61 -22.37 -7.79
N MET A 51 9.11 -23.53 -7.32
CA MET A 51 8.27 -24.53 -6.64
C MET A 51 7.65 -23.93 -5.37
N GLY A 52 6.36 -24.18 -5.16
CA GLY A 52 5.58 -23.57 -4.07
C GLY A 52 4.95 -22.21 -4.40
N ASP A 53 5.24 -21.60 -5.57
CA ASP A 53 4.49 -20.44 -6.04
C ASP A 53 3.03 -20.80 -6.39
N PHE A 54 2.16 -19.83 -6.16
CA PHE A 54 0.84 -19.71 -6.76
C PHE A 54 0.99 -18.90 -8.04
N VAL A 55 0.59 -19.52 -9.14
CA VAL A 55 0.74 -18.98 -10.49
C VAL A 55 -0.63 -18.76 -11.09
N ARG A 56 -0.90 -17.54 -11.55
CA ARG A 56 -2.08 -17.20 -12.33
C ARG A 56 -1.68 -17.05 -13.79
N TYR A 57 -2.39 -17.73 -14.68
CA TYR A 57 -2.17 -17.63 -16.11
C TYR A 57 -3.47 -17.72 -16.89
N HIS A 58 -3.46 -17.16 -18.10
CA HIS A 58 -4.38 -17.56 -19.16
C HIS A 58 -3.71 -18.55 -20.09
N TYR A 59 -4.52 -19.38 -20.74
CA TYR A 59 -4.07 -20.28 -21.81
C TYR A 59 -5.10 -20.47 -22.92
N ASN A 60 -4.60 -20.86 -24.10
CA ASN A 60 -5.33 -21.49 -25.19
C ASN A 60 -4.71 -22.85 -25.50
N GLY A 61 -5.49 -23.93 -25.45
CA GLY A 61 -5.09 -25.26 -25.89
C GLY A 61 -5.56 -25.55 -27.32
N THR A 62 -4.65 -25.84 -28.24
CA THR A 62 -4.92 -26.18 -29.65
C THR A 62 -4.20 -27.46 -30.08
N PHE A 63 -4.73 -28.12 -31.11
CA PHE A 63 -3.99 -29.16 -31.83
C PHE A 63 -3.06 -28.55 -32.90
N GLU A 64 -2.30 -29.39 -33.60
CA GLU A 64 -1.38 -28.99 -34.69
C GLU A 64 -2.11 -28.27 -35.86
N ASP A 65 -3.37 -28.64 -36.14
CA ASP A 65 -4.24 -27.97 -37.12
C ASP A 65 -4.77 -26.59 -36.66
N GLY A 66 -4.33 -26.11 -35.48
CA GLY A 66 -4.79 -24.88 -34.84
C GLY A 66 -6.19 -24.97 -34.21
N LYS A 67 -6.87 -26.12 -34.28
CA LYS A 67 -8.20 -26.29 -33.70
C LYS A 67 -8.11 -26.28 -32.18
N LYS A 68 -8.86 -25.36 -31.58
CA LYS A 68 -8.95 -25.15 -30.13
C LYS A 68 -9.74 -26.27 -29.45
N PHE A 69 -9.16 -26.89 -28.43
CA PHE A 69 -9.83 -27.91 -27.59
C PHE A 69 -10.22 -27.38 -26.21
N ASP A 70 -9.48 -26.42 -25.66
CA ASP A 70 -9.76 -25.82 -24.34
C ASP A 70 -9.19 -24.39 -24.22
N SER A 71 -9.66 -23.61 -23.25
CA SER A 71 -9.07 -22.33 -22.85
C SER A 71 -9.72 -21.70 -21.63
N SER A 72 -8.87 -21.14 -20.78
CA SER A 72 -9.24 -20.22 -19.69
C SER A 72 -10.15 -19.04 -20.08
N TYR A 73 -10.14 -18.58 -21.35
CA TYR A 73 -10.98 -17.46 -21.82
C TYR A 73 -12.44 -17.84 -22.08
N LEU A 74 -12.79 -19.14 -22.05
CA LEU A 74 -14.16 -19.62 -22.23
C LEU A 74 -14.99 -19.54 -20.95
N PHE A 75 -14.35 -19.34 -19.79
CA PHE A 75 -15.00 -19.16 -18.50
C PHE A 75 -15.32 -17.66 -18.29
N LYS A 76 -16.52 -17.36 -17.78
CA LYS A 76 -17.01 -15.97 -17.67
C LYS A 76 -16.27 -15.14 -16.61
N ASP A 77 -15.61 -15.80 -15.67
CA ASP A 77 -14.67 -15.21 -14.74
C ASP A 77 -13.31 -15.06 -15.42
N MET A 78 -13.07 -13.88 -16.01
CA MET A 78 -11.78 -13.44 -16.58
C MET A 78 -10.67 -13.26 -15.52
N SER A 79 -10.70 -14.05 -14.45
CA SER A 79 -9.76 -14.01 -13.33
C SER A 79 -8.46 -14.78 -13.61
N GLY A 80 -8.39 -15.55 -14.69
CA GLY A 80 -7.26 -16.43 -15.00
C GLY A 80 -7.27 -17.72 -14.17
N THR A 81 -6.61 -18.75 -14.67
CA THR A 81 -6.49 -20.04 -13.97
C THR A 81 -5.39 -19.94 -12.91
N LEU A 82 -5.72 -20.26 -11.66
CA LEU A 82 -4.75 -20.29 -10.56
C LEU A 82 -4.32 -21.72 -10.25
N VAL A 83 -3.02 -21.97 -10.25
CA VAL A 83 -2.42 -23.27 -9.90
C VAL A 83 -1.31 -23.05 -8.88
N THR A 84 -1.23 -23.91 -7.86
CA THR A 84 -0.06 -24.00 -6.98
C THR A 84 0.92 -25.00 -7.58
N LEU A 85 2.18 -24.62 -7.74
CA LEU A 85 3.23 -25.53 -8.18
C LEU A 85 3.66 -26.45 -7.03
N LEU A 86 2.91 -27.53 -6.86
CA LEU A 86 3.24 -28.64 -5.99
C LEU A 86 4.05 -29.67 -6.78
N GLY A 87 5.22 -30.08 -6.27
CA GLY A 87 6.07 -31.10 -6.88
C GLY A 87 5.52 -32.54 -6.82
N GLY A 88 4.19 -32.70 -6.83
CA GLY A 88 3.47 -33.96 -6.65
C GLY A 88 2.74 -34.39 -7.93
N LYS A 89 2.65 -35.70 -8.13
CA LYS A 89 2.03 -36.33 -9.31
C LYS A 89 0.57 -36.67 -8.98
N GLU A 90 -0.39 -35.86 -9.44
CA GLU A 90 -1.83 -36.14 -9.33
C GLU A 90 -2.52 -36.12 -10.71
N THR A 91 -3.66 -36.81 -10.81
CA THR A 91 -4.31 -37.19 -12.08
C THR A 91 -5.45 -36.26 -12.51
N VAL A 92 -5.43 -35.82 -13.77
CA VAL A 92 -6.49 -35.02 -14.37
C VAL A 92 -7.68 -35.90 -14.80
N HIS A 93 -8.90 -35.44 -14.52
CA HIS A 93 -10.11 -35.90 -15.21
C HIS A 93 -10.61 -34.82 -16.16
N THR A 94 -10.39 -35.00 -17.47
CA THR A 94 -10.93 -34.14 -18.52
C THR A 94 -12.43 -34.42 -18.74
N ALA A 95 -13.14 -33.43 -19.30
CA ALA A 95 -14.46 -33.68 -19.88
C ALA A 95 -14.32 -34.76 -20.98
N SER A 96 -15.06 -35.85 -20.83
CA SER A 96 -14.88 -37.08 -21.59
C SER A 96 -14.99 -36.89 -23.11
N GLY A 97 -13.90 -37.16 -23.84
CA GLY A 97 -13.96 -37.56 -25.26
C GLY A 97 -13.41 -36.58 -26.33
N LEU A 98 -12.76 -35.48 -25.97
CA LEU A 98 -12.35 -34.44 -26.94
C LEU A 98 -10.88 -34.44 -27.41
N ILE A 99 -9.98 -35.17 -26.75
CA ILE A 99 -8.56 -35.25 -27.11
C ILE A 99 -8.26 -36.67 -27.62
N PRO A 100 -7.79 -36.85 -28.87
CA PRO A 100 -7.43 -38.16 -29.39
C PRO A 100 -6.20 -38.77 -28.67
N PRO A 101 -6.03 -40.10 -28.69
CA PRO A 101 -4.76 -40.74 -28.35
C PRO A 101 -3.62 -40.17 -29.19
N ASP A 102 -2.42 -40.11 -28.61
CA ASP A 102 -1.16 -39.71 -29.26
C ASP A 102 -1.16 -38.32 -29.92
N ALA A 103 -2.16 -37.47 -29.63
CA ALA A 103 -2.26 -36.12 -30.18
C ALA A 103 -1.30 -35.14 -29.51
N THR A 104 -0.46 -34.47 -30.30
CA THR A 104 0.35 -33.32 -29.87
C THR A 104 -0.57 -32.16 -29.46
N LEU A 105 -0.34 -31.62 -28.26
CA LEU A 105 -1.10 -30.49 -27.71
C LEU A 105 -0.21 -29.25 -27.64
N TYR A 106 -0.70 -28.15 -28.18
CA TYR A 106 -0.05 -26.84 -28.14
C TYR A 106 -0.77 -25.96 -27.11
N PHE A 107 0.01 -25.28 -26.27
CA PHE A 107 -0.51 -24.36 -25.26
C PHE A 107 0.17 -22.99 -25.40
N ASP A 108 -0.57 -22.00 -25.87
CA ASP A 108 -0.21 -20.59 -25.70
C ASP A 108 -0.58 -20.20 -24.26
N VAL A 109 0.39 -19.72 -23.48
CA VAL A 109 0.25 -19.43 -22.04
C VAL A 109 0.74 -18.03 -21.71
N VAL A 110 -0.16 -17.21 -21.16
CA VAL A 110 0.12 -15.84 -20.71
C VAL A 110 0.12 -15.81 -19.19
N LEU A 111 1.30 -15.61 -18.60
CA LEU A 111 1.48 -15.44 -17.15
C LEU A 111 0.94 -14.07 -16.69
N LEU A 112 0.11 -14.06 -15.65
CA LEU A 112 -0.56 -12.85 -15.14
C LEU A 112 -0.04 -12.41 -13.76
N ASP A 113 0.15 -13.37 -12.84
CA ASP A 113 0.54 -13.12 -11.45
C ASP A 113 1.31 -14.32 -10.90
N VAL A 114 2.28 -14.07 -10.02
CA VAL A 114 3.11 -15.09 -9.37
C VAL A 114 3.42 -14.63 -7.94
N TRP A 115 2.98 -15.39 -6.95
CA TRP A 115 3.23 -15.08 -5.54
C TRP A 115 3.32 -16.35 -4.68
N ASN A 116 3.94 -16.26 -3.51
CA ASN A 116 3.94 -17.32 -2.49
C ASN A 116 3.75 -16.72 -1.08
N LYS A 117 3.60 -17.58 -0.06
CA LYS A 117 3.31 -17.16 1.32
C LYS A 117 4.48 -16.46 2.04
N ALA A 118 5.69 -16.48 1.48
CA ALA A 118 6.83 -15.74 2.01
C ALA A 118 6.97 -14.32 1.42
N ASP A 119 6.21 -14.00 0.35
CA ASP A 119 6.25 -12.67 -0.25
C ASP A 119 5.76 -11.58 0.73
N THR A 120 6.45 -10.45 0.71
CA THR A 120 6.06 -9.26 1.49
C THR A 120 5.48 -8.19 0.58
N VAL A 121 4.84 -7.18 1.18
CA VAL A 121 4.55 -5.91 0.48
C VAL A 121 5.84 -5.36 -0.11
N GLN A 122 5.78 -4.94 -1.37
CA GLN A 122 6.89 -4.28 -2.06
C GLN A 122 6.59 -2.79 -2.17
N THR A 123 7.50 -1.94 -1.71
CA THR A 123 7.37 -0.48 -1.79
C THR A 123 8.45 0.11 -2.69
N THR A 124 8.06 0.94 -3.65
CA THR A 124 8.98 1.72 -4.48
C THR A 124 8.65 3.19 -4.33
N ILE A 125 9.61 3.98 -3.86
CA ILE A 125 9.44 5.44 -3.74
C ILE A 125 9.59 6.04 -5.14
N LEU A 126 8.54 6.72 -5.62
CA LEU A 126 8.48 7.36 -6.93
C LEU A 126 8.89 8.83 -6.87
N LEU A 127 8.61 9.49 -5.74
CA LEU A 127 9.05 10.85 -5.43
C LEU A 127 9.26 10.96 -3.93
N ARG A 128 10.49 11.29 -3.51
CA ARG A 128 10.79 11.66 -2.12
C ARG A 128 10.82 13.18 -1.98
N PRO A 129 10.09 13.80 -1.04
CA PRO A 129 10.19 15.23 -0.77
C PRO A 129 11.58 15.58 -0.22
N PRO A 130 12.11 16.79 -0.49
CA PRO A 130 13.43 17.21 0.01
C PRO A 130 13.46 17.41 1.54
N TYR A 131 12.29 17.63 2.15
CA TYR A 131 12.11 17.79 3.59
C TYR A 131 11.16 16.71 4.11
N CYS A 132 11.59 15.98 5.14
CA CYS A 132 10.80 14.95 5.80
C CYS A 132 11.13 14.95 7.31
N PRO A 133 10.53 15.86 8.10
CA PRO A 133 10.77 15.96 9.54
C PRO A 133 10.09 14.81 10.31
N ARG A 134 9.07 14.20 9.72
CA ARG A 134 8.30 13.08 10.26
C ARG A 134 8.01 12.08 9.15
N MET A 135 8.14 10.81 9.50
CA MET A 135 7.65 9.69 8.71
C MET A 135 6.47 9.03 9.43
N VAL A 136 5.56 8.42 8.67
CA VAL A 136 4.40 7.67 9.19
C VAL A 136 4.82 6.52 10.11
N GLN A 137 4.23 6.48 11.30
CA GLN A 137 4.37 5.42 12.30
C GLN A 137 3.01 4.75 12.63
N ASN A 138 3.04 3.62 13.33
CA ASN A 138 1.82 3.00 13.86
C ASN A 138 1.10 3.96 14.82
N SER A 139 -0.24 3.95 14.79
CA SER A 139 -1.14 4.91 15.45
C SER A 139 -1.10 6.35 14.92
N ASP A 140 -0.31 6.68 13.90
CA ASP A 140 -0.47 7.96 13.21
C ASP A 140 -1.79 7.94 12.41
N PHE A 141 -2.50 9.07 12.42
CA PHE A 141 -3.52 9.41 11.45
C PHE A 141 -2.84 9.92 10.18
N VAL A 142 -3.31 9.49 9.02
CA VAL A 142 -2.79 9.89 7.71
C VAL A 142 -3.91 10.34 6.79
N ARG A 143 -3.56 11.27 5.90
CA ARG A 143 -4.38 11.66 4.75
C ARG A 143 -3.62 11.39 3.48
N TYR A 144 -4.16 10.58 2.57
CA TYR A 144 -3.48 10.29 1.32
C TYR A 144 -4.45 10.20 0.14
N HIS A 145 -3.95 10.51 -1.06
CA HIS A 145 -4.61 10.11 -2.28
C HIS A 145 -4.03 8.80 -2.79
N TYR A 146 -4.85 8.02 -3.51
CA TYR A 146 -4.39 6.80 -4.19
C TYR A 146 -5.10 6.56 -5.52
N ASN A 147 -4.41 5.85 -6.41
CA ASN A 147 -5.03 5.03 -7.45
C ASN A 147 -4.69 3.55 -7.20
N GLY A 148 -5.69 2.68 -7.20
CA GLY A 148 -5.58 1.24 -6.98
C GLY A 148 -5.88 0.48 -8.27
N THR A 149 -4.91 -0.31 -8.73
CA THR A 149 -4.96 -1.08 -9.98
C THR A 149 -4.64 -2.56 -9.75
N LEU A 150 -5.11 -3.42 -10.65
CA LEU A 150 -4.57 -4.77 -10.79
C LEU A 150 -3.17 -4.73 -11.41
N LEU A 151 -2.45 -5.87 -11.44
CA LEU A 151 -1.10 -5.96 -12.03
C LEU A 151 -1.06 -5.64 -13.53
N ASP A 152 -2.16 -5.86 -14.26
CA ASP A 152 -2.30 -5.53 -15.68
C ASP A 152 -2.53 -4.02 -15.94
N GLY A 153 -2.69 -3.22 -14.87
CA GLY A 153 -2.97 -1.79 -14.95
C GLY A 153 -4.46 -1.41 -14.95
N THR A 154 -5.38 -2.38 -14.84
CA THR A 154 -6.82 -2.10 -14.72
C THR A 154 -7.12 -1.41 -13.39
N ASP A 155 -7.58 -0.15 -13.44
CA ASP A 155 -8.07 0.59 -12.27
C ASP A 155 -9.29 -0.11 -11.64
N PHE A 156 -9.29 -0.30 -10.33
CA PHE A 156 -10.47 -0.79 -9.58
C PHE A 156 -11.05 0.26 -8.61
N ASP A 157 -10.24 1.19 -8.10
CA ASP A 157 -10.68 2.26 -7.20
C ASP A 157 -9.64 3.40 -7.12
N ASN A 158 -10.09 4.65 -6.93
CA ASN A 158 -9.20 5.78 -6.70
C ASN A 158 -9.88 6.87 -5.84
N SER A 159 -9.08 7.59 -5.05
CA SER A 159 -9.57 8.67 -4.19
C SER A 159 -10.02 9.91 -4.98
N TYR A 160 -9.39 10.18 -6.13
CA TYR A 160 -9.60 11.41 -6.91
C TYR A 160 -11.03 11.53 -7.43
N SER A 161 -11.65 10.41 -7.83
CA SER A 161 -13.05 10.31 -8.25
C SER A 161 -14.06 10.79 -7.19
N ARG A 162 -13.67 10.78 -5.92
CA ARG A 162 -14.47 11.23 -4.77
C ARG A 162 -14.16 12.67 -4.33
N GLY A 163 -13.20 13.34 -4.97
CA GLY A 163 -12.83 14.73 -4.67
C GLY A 163 -12.12 14.93 -3.32
N GLY A 164 -11.66 13.87 -2.66
CA GLY A 164 -11.08 13.93 -1.31
C GLY A 164 -9.94 12.93 -1.09
N THR A 165 -9.25 13.08 0.04
CA THR A 165 -8.27 12.10 0.54
C THR A 165 -8.97 10.88 1.13
N TYR A 166 -8.19 9.82 1.34
CA TYR A 166 -8.55 8.74 2.26
C TYR A 166 -7.86 9.03 3.60
N ASP A 167 -8.67 9.10 4.65
CA ASP A 167 -8.31 9.58 5.98
C ASP A 167 -8.47 8.42 6.98
N THR A 168 -7.39 8.01 7.64
CA THR A 168 -7.40 6.80 8.48
C THR A 168 -6.23 6.71 9.46
N TYR A 169 -6.27 5.73 10.37
CA TYR A 169 -5.22 5.44 11.34
C TYR A 169 -4.39 4.22 10.93
N ILE A 170 -3.06 4.35 10.90
CA ILE A 170 -2.14 3.28 10.50
C ILE A 170 -1.94 2.24 11.62
N GLY A 171 -1.94 0.97 11.25
CA GLY A 171 -1.75 -0.17 12.17
C GLY A 171 -2.95 -0.45 13.06
N SER A 172 -4.12 0.09 12.68
CA SER A 172 -5.40 -0.06 13.38
C SER A 172 -6.21 -1.27 12.92
N GLY A 173 -5.88 -1.83 11.74
CA GLY A 173 -6.67 -2.88 11.09
C GLY A 173 -7.89 -2.39 10.30
N TRP A 174 -8.09 -1.07 10.16
CA TRP A 174 -9.11 -0.50 9.26
C TRP A 174 -8.76 -0.65 7.77
N LEU A 175 -7.47 -0.80 7.45
CA LEU A 175 -6.97 -1.04 6.10
C LEU A 175 -6.75 -2.53 5.82
N ILE A 176 -6.65 -2.89 4.53
CA ILE A 176 -6.04 -4.17 4.16
C ILE A 176 -4.59 -4.20 4.68
N LYS A 177 -4.14 -5.36 5.18
CA LYS A 177 -2.84 -5.50 5.87
C LYS A 177 -1.66 -4.96 5.07
N GLY A 178 -1.70 -5.11 3.75
CA GLY A 178 -0.65 -4.63 2.87
C GLY A 178 -0.56 -3.11 2.74
N MET A 179 -1.68 -2.38 2.92
CA MET A 179 -1.68 -0.92 2.94
C MET A 179 -1.19 -0.39 4.29
N ASP A 180 -1.65 -0.99 5.40
CA ASP A 180 -1.09 -0.71 6.75
C ASP A 180 0.44 -0.85 6.75
N GLN A 181 0.97 -1.89 6.12
CA GLN A 181 2.43 -2.10 5.98
C GLN A 181 3.10 -1.15 4.98
N GLY A 182 2.50 -0.91 3.81
CA GLY A 182 3.12 -0.14 2.73
C GLY A 182 3.17 1.37 2.94
N LEU A 183 2.26 1.92 3.77
CA LEU A 183 2.20 3.34 4.14
C LEU A 183 3.22 3.71 5.23
N LEU A 184 3.70 2.75 6.03
CA LEU A 184 4.71 3.01 7.06
C LEU A 184 5.99 3.60 6.47
N GLY A 185 6.57 4.57 7.17
CA GLY A 185 7.78 5.24 6.70
C GLY A 185 7.56 6.17 5.49
N MET A 186 6.32 6.55 5.14
CA MET A 186 6.08 7.61 4.15
C MET A 186 6.30 9.00 4.74
N CYS A 187 6.81 9.93 3.92
CA CYS A 187 6.89 11.36 4.21
C CYS A 187 5.70 12.14 3.60
N PRO A 188 5.14 13.19 4.24
CA PRO A 188 4.19 14.09 3.58
C PRO A 188 4.76 14.67 2.29
N GLY A 189 3.99 14.60 1.19
CA GLY A 189 4.43 14.92 -0.16
C GLY A 189 5.13 13.78 -0.92
N GLU A 190 5.36 12.61 -0.29
CA GLU A 190 5.94 11.45 -0.96
C GLU A 190 4.94 10.76 -1.90
N LYS A 191 5.41 10.38 -3.10
CA LYS A 191 4.71 9.44 -3.97
C LYS A 191 5.34 8.06 -3.88
N ARG A 192 4.54 7.03 -3.65
CA ARG A 192 4.98 5.64 -3.46
C ARG A 192 4.12 4.67 -4.27
N LYS A 193 4.74 3.72 -4.95
CA LYS A 193 4.10 2.51 -5.47
C LYS A 193 4.17 1.43 -4.40
N ILE A 194 3.04 0.81 -4.10
CA ILE A 194 2.90 -0.29 -3.14
C ILE A 194 2.33 -1.48 -3.91
N VAL A 195 3.01 -2.62 -3.94
CA VAL A 195 2.50 -3.87 -4.52
C VAL A 195 2.22 -4.85 -3.38
N ILE A 196 0.99 -5.36 -3.34
CA ILE A 196 0.46 -6.15 -2.23
C ILE A 196 0.08 -7.54 -2.74
N PRO A 197 0.70 -8.64 -2.24
CA PRO A 197 0.30 -9.98 -2.60
C PRO A 197 -1.07 -10.33 -1.99
N PRO A 198 -1.82 -11.29 -2.54
CA PRO A 198 -3.27 -11.35 -2.31
C PRO A 198 -3.66 -11.64 -0.87
N PHE A 199 -2.84 -12.41 -0.14
CA PHE A 199 -3.06 -12.76 1.26
C PHE A 199 -2.81 -11.60 2.25
N LEU A 200 -2.28 -10.47 1.77
CA LEU A 200 -2.22 -9.19 2.48
C LEU A 200 -3.26 -8.18 1.95
N ALA A 201 -4.01 -8.56 0.91
CA ALA A 201 -5.16 -7.85 0.35
C ALA A 201 -6.46 -8.64 0.63
N TYR A 202 -7.25 -8.98 -0.40
CA TYR A 202 -8.56 -9.63 -0.29
C TYR A 202 -8.55 -11.17 -0.41
N GLY A 203 -7.38 -11.77 -0.67
CA GLY A 203 -7.15 -13.21 -0.67
C GLY A 203 -8.08 -14.01 -1.57
N GLU A 204 -8.41 -15.24 -1.15
CA GLU A 204 -9.20 -16.22 -1.91
C GLU A 204 -10.60 -15.78 -2.31
N LYS A 205 -11.15 -14.73 -1.70
CA LYS A 205 -12.51 -14.26 -1.97
C LYS A 205 -12.56 -13.12 -3.00
N GLY A 206 -11.48 -12.36 -3.16
CA GLY A 206 -11.52 -11.09 -3.89
C GLY A 206 -12.46 -10.09 -3.22
N TYR A 207 -12.91 -9.08 -3.97
CA TYR A 207 -13.85 -8.07 -3.49
C TYR A 207 -14.87 -7.66 -4.56
N GLY A 208 -16.15 -7.95 -4.28
CA GLY A 208 -17.26 -7.65 -5.18
C GLY A 208 -17.05 -8.26 -6.57
N THR A 209 -17.25 -7.45 -7.60
CA THR A 209 -16.97 -7.76 -9.01
C THR A 209 -15.73 -7.04 -9.54
N VAL A 210 -15.03 -6.27 -8.71
CA VAL A 210 -13.95 -5.35 -9.13
C VAL A 210 -12.54 -5.88 -8.83
N ILE A 211 -12.39 -6.71 -7.79
CA ILE A 211 -11.13 -7.36 -7.46
C ILE A 211 -11.35 -8.88 -7.53
N PRO A 212 -10.72 -9.59 -8.49
CA PRO A 212 -10.84 -11.03 -8.58
C PRO A 212 -10.29 -11.76 -7.34
N PRO A 213 -10.77 -12.99 -7.07
CA PRO A 213 -10.09 -13.92 -6.16
C PRO A 213 -8.59 -13.98 -6.39
N GLN A 214 -7.81 -14.01 -5.31
CA GLN A 214 -6.35 -14.20 -5.30
C GLN A 214 -5.54 -13.15 -6.08
N ALA A 215 -6.08 -11.96 -6.35
CA ALA A 215 -5.41 -10.93 -7.15
C ALA A 215 -4.40 -10.12 -6.32
N SER A 216 -3.18 -9.95 -6.83
CA SER A 216 -2.24 -8.97 -6.31
C SER A 216 -2.67 -7.55 -6.71
N LEU A 217 -2.50 -6.60 -5.80
CA LEU A 217 -2.92 -5.21 -6.00
C LEU A 217 -1.73 -4.27 -6.10
N VAL A 218 -1.89 -3.20 -6.87
CA VAL A 218 -0.93 -2.11 -6.99
C VAL A 218 -1.59 -0.81 -6.55
N PHE A 219 -1.00 -0.10 -5.61
CA PHE A 219 -1.44 1.23 -5.20
C PHE A 219 -0.37 2.27 -5.53
N TYR A 220 -0.78 3.34 -6.21
CA TYR A 220 0.01 4.55 -6.41
C TYR A 220 -0.49 5.60 -5.42
N VAL A 221 0.26 5.81 -4.34
CA VAL A 221 -0.10 6.68 -3.21
C VAL A 221 0.63 8.01 -3.30
N LEU A 222 -0.06 9.10 -2.95
CA LEU A 222 0.51 10.39 -2.58
C LEU A 222 0.09 10.68 -1.13
N LEU A 223 1.04 10.69 -0.19
CA LEU A 223 0.76 11.08 1.20
C LEU A 223 0.64 12.61 1.26
N ILE A 224 -0.43 13.12 1.84
CA ILE A 224 -0.71 14.55 1.98
C ILE A 224 -0.30 15.05 3.37
N ASP A 225 -0.74 14.36 4.42
CA ASP A 225 -0.58 14.81 5.80
C ASP A 225 -0.46 13.63 6.77
N VAL A 226 0.16 13.86 7.94
CA VAL A 226 0.34 12.90 9.02
C VAL A 226 0.33 13.59 10.39
N HIS A 227 -0.47 13.09 11.33
CA HIS A 227 -0.45 13.53 12.72
C HIS A 227 -0.66 12.38 13.70
N ASN A 228 -0.28 12.54 14.96
CA ASN A 228 -0.63 11.56 16.01
C ASN A 228 -1.45 12.24 17.11
N PRO A 229 -2.58 11.67 17.55
CA PRO A 229 -3.33 12.16 18.71
C PRO A 229 -2.53 12.13 20.03
N LYS A 230 -1.34 11.50 20.06
CA LYS A 230 -0.42 11.46 21.20
C LYS A 230 0.70 12.51 21.11
N ASP A 231 0.79 13.27 20.02
CA ASP A 231 1.78 14.35 19.91
C ASP A 231 1.50 15.44 20.95
N THR A 232 2.55 16.04 21.50
CA THR A 232 2.44 17.18 22.41
C THR A 232 2.91 18.47 21.75
N VAL A 233 2.58 19.61 22.33
CA VAL A 233 3.17 20.90 21.92
C VAL A 233 4.68 20.83 22.09
N GLN A 234 5.43 21.18 21.05
CA GLN A 234 6.89 21.29 21.12
C GLN A 234 7.28 22.76 21.28
N LEU A 235 8.20 23.03 22.21
CA LEU A 235 8.67 24.36 22.54
C LEU A 235 10.17 24.48 22.29
N GLU A 236 10.54 25.51 21.53
CA GLU A 236 11.92 25.89 21.27
C GLU A 236 12.09 27.35 21.70
N THR A 237 12.80 27.61 22.80
CA THR A 237 13.13 28.97 23.23
C THR A 237 14.24 29.51 22.32
N LEU A 238 13.91 30.51 21.50
CA LEU A 238 14.81 31.14 20.54
C LEU A 238 15.63 32.27 21.20
N GLU A 239 15.02 32.99 22.13
CA GLU A 239 15.65 34.10 22.85
C GLU A 239 15.06 34.19 24.26
N LEU A 240 15.90 34.02 25.29
CA LEU A 240 15.50 34.15 26.69
C LEU A 240 16.18 35.38 27.32
N PRO A 241 15.42 36.40 27.73
CA PRO A 241 15.95 37.54 28.47
C PRO A 241 16.66 37.11 29.75
N ARG A 242 17.77 37.79 30.06
CA ARG A 242 18.60 37.50 31.26
C ARG A 242 17.79 37.62 32.55
N ASP A 243 16.90 38.61 32.60
CA ASP A 243 16.12 38.95 33.79
C ASP A 243 14.69 38.38 33.72
N CYS A 244 14.56 37.06 33.60
CA CYS A 244 13.26 36.39 33.74
C CYS A 244 12.82 36.35 35.23
N VAL A 245 12.38 37.50 35.74
CA VAL A 245 11.90 37.66 37.13
C VAL A 245 10.60 36.87 37.39
N ARG A 246 9.75 36.75 36.37
CA ARG A 246 8.46 36.04 36.44
C ARG A 246 8.21 35.27 35.15
N ARG A 247 7.66 34.06 35.32
CA ARG A 247 7.09 33.24 34.25
C ARG A 247 5.56 33.33 34.26
N ALA A 248 4.95 33.33 33.08
CA ALA A 248 3.50 33.32 32.93
C ALA A 248 2.87 32.03 33.48
N VAL A 249 1.75 32.15 34.19
CA VAL A 249 0.96 31.03 34.74
C VAL A 249 -0.49 31.14 34.30
N ALA A 250 -1.26 30.04 34.40
CA ALA A 250 -2.66 30.03 34.03
C ALA A 250 -3.47 31.13 34.76
N GLY A 251 -4.29 31.87 34.01
CA GLY A 251 -4.99 33.07 34.47
C GLY A 251 -4.28 34.40 34.22
N ASP A 252 -3.00 34.40 33.80
CA ASP A 252 -2.30 35.64 33.49
C ASP A 252 -2.79 36.30 32.19
N PHE A 253 -3.07 37.61 32.26
CA PHE A 253 -3.31 38.42 31.07
C PHE A 253 -2.01 38.64 30.30
N MET A 254 -1.97 38.22 29.05
CA MET A 254 -0.81 38.31 28.18
C MET A 254 -1.10 39.14 26.93
N ARG A 255 -0.08 39.88 26.50
CA ARG A 255 -0.03 40.59 25.22
C ARG A 255 1.22 40.12 24.49
N TYR A 256 1.07 39.56 23.30
CA TYR A 256 2.19 39.02 22.53
C TYR A 256 2.05 39.32 21.03
N HIS A 257 3.18 39.27 20.35
CA HIS A 257 3.21 39.20 18.89
C HIS A 257 3.54 37.77 18.45
N TYR A 258 2.99 37.38 17.30
CA TYR A 258 3.25 36.12 16.62
C TYR A 258 3.26 36.27 15.10
N ASN A 259 3.89 35.28 14.45
CA ASN A 259 3.71 34.90 13.06
C ASN A 259 3.27 33.43 13.06
N GLY A 260 2.16 33.10 12.41
CA GLY A 260 1.67 31.74 12.22
C GLY A 260 2.03 31.24 10.83
N SER A 261 2.70 30.08 10.76
CA SER A 261 3.03 29.40 9.51
C SER A 261 2.71 27.91 9.58
N LEU A 262 2.46 27.31 8.42
CA LEU A 262 2.44 25.86 8.23
C LEU A 262 3.87 25.28 8.31
N MET A 263 3.99 23.95 8.33
CA MET A 263 5.30 23.27 8.46
C MET A 263 6.23 23.44 7.25
N ASP A 264 5.69 23.83 6.09
CA ASP A 264 6.44 24.18 4.87
C ASP A 264 6.95 25.65 4.88
N GLY A 265 6.60 26.43 5.92
CA GLY A 265 6.93 27.84 6.03
C GLY A 265 5.87 28.80 5.47
N THR A 266 4.79 28.31 4.86
CA THR A 266 3.69 29.13 4.34
C THR A 266 3.03 29.90 5.49
N LEU A 267 3.16 31.23 5.48
CA LEU A 267 2.53 32.12 6.46
C LEU A 267 1.01 32.15 6.26
N PHE A 268 0.25 31.94 7.33
CA PHE A 268 -1.22 32.04 7.31
C PHE A 268 -1.75 33.24 8.11
N ASP A 269 -1.02 33.69 9.15
CA ASP A 269 -1.42 34.86 9.94
C ASP A 269 -0.25 35.57 10.61
N SER A 270 -0.40 36.85 10.94
CA SER A 270 0.56 37.63 11.73
C SER A 270 -0.13 38.72 12.54
N SER A 271 0.30 38.87 13.79
CA SER A 271 -0.04 40.06 14.59
C SER A 271 0.63 41.34 14.07
N TYR A 272 1.80 41.22 13.43
CA TYR A 272 2.57 42.37 12.97
C TYR A 272 1.91 43.05 11.76
N SER A 273 1.28 42.29 10.86
CA SER A 273 0.53 42.86 9.72
C SER A 273 -0.69 43.69 10.15
N ARG A 274 -1.24 43.40 11.34
CA ARG A 274 -2.32 44.18 11.96
C ARG A 274 -1.85 45.35 12.83
N ASN A 275 -0.54 45.50 13.03
CA ASN A 275 0.08 46.53 13.88
C ASN A 275 -0.48 46.58 15.33
N HIS A 276 -0.88 45.43 15.89
CA HIS A 276 -1.31 45.32 17.29
C HIS A 276 -0.95 43.95 17.87
N THR A 277 -0.82 43.86 19.19
CA THR A 277 -0.62 42.59 19.90
C THR A 277 -1.88 41.73 19.87
N TYR A 278 -1.72 40.42 19.99
CA TYR A 278 -2.80 39.55 20.44
C TYR A 278 -2.89 39.59 21.97
N ASN A 279 -4.12 39.72 22.49
CA ASN A 279 -4.39 39.94 23.90
C ASN A 279 -5.30 38.83 24.41
N THR A 280 -4.90 38.12 25.47
CA THR A 280 -5.64 36.95 25.99
C THR A 280 -5.33 36.70 27.47
N TYR A 281 -6.05 35.77 28.09
CA TYR A 281 -5.64 35.15 29.35
C TYR A 281 -5.15 33.73 29.07
N VAL A 282 -3.93 33.41 29.49
CA VAL A 282 -3.33 32.09 29.20
C VAL A 282 -3.91 31.00 30.10
N GLY A 283 -4.11 29.81 29.55
CA GLY A 283 -4.61 28.63 30.28
C GLY A 283 -6.08 28.72 30.69
N GLN A 284 -6.88 29.52 29.98
CA GLN A 284 -8.31 29.75 30.23
C GLN A 284 -9.20 29.32 29.04
N GLY A 285 -8.63 28.77 27.96
CA GLY A 285 -9.36 28.27 26.80
C GLY A 285 -9.80 29.35 25.79
N TYR A 286 -9.28 30.58 25.89
CA TYR A 286 -9.61 31.67 24.96
C TYR A 286 -8.91 31.57 23.59
N ILE A 287 -7.89 30.73 23.47
CA ILE A 287 -7.12 30.46 22.25
C ILE A 287 -7.00 28.95 22.03
N ILE A 288 -6.48 28.53 20.87
CA ILE A 288 -6.28 27.11 20.58
C ILE A 288 -5.46 26.41 21.69
N PRO A 289 -5.82 25.18 22.12
CA PRO A 289 -5.23 24.54 23.29
C PRO A 289 -3.70 24.49 23.29
N GLY A 290 -3.07 24.31 22.14
CA GLY A 290 -1.62 24.21 22.04
C GLY A 290 -0.89 25.55 22.20
N MET A 291 -1.52 26.67 21.84
CA MET A 291 -1.00 28.00 22.20
C MET A 291 -1.21 28.29 23.68
N ASP A 292 -2.35 27.87 24.23
CA ASP A 292 -2.69 28.05 25.64
C ASP A 292 -1.77 27.25 26.58
N GLN A 293 -1.30 26.08 26.13
CA GLN A 293 -0.22 25.33 26.76
C GLN A 293 1.15 25.97 26.46
N GLY A 294 1.43 26.33 25.21
CA GLY A 294 2.75 26.76 24.76
C GLY A 294 3.18 28.17 25.19
N LEU A 295 2.24 29.01 25.64
CA LEU A 295 2.53 30.32 26.24
C LEU A 295 2.80 30.24 27.76
N GLN A 296 2.45 29.14 28.42
CA GLN A 296 2.76 28.98 29.85
C GLN A 296 4.27 28.91 30.07
N GLY A 297 4.72 29.36 31.25
CA GLY A 297 6.13 29.44 31.58
C GLY A 297 6.91 30.55 30.85
N ALA A 298 6.26 31.38 30.02
CA ALA A 298 6.92 32.44 29.24
C ALA A 298 7.41 33.62 30.08
N CYS A 299 8.59 34.12 29.76
CA CYS A 299 9.14 35.34 30.35
C CYS A 299 8.76 36.57 29.49
N ILE A 300 8.64 37.75 30.12
CA ILE A 300 8.46 39.01 29.37
C ILE A 300 9.70 39.24 28.50
N GLY A 301 9.49 39.46 27.19
CA GLY A 301 10.56 39.61 26.20
C GLY A 301 11.10 38.30 25.62
N GLU A 302 10.61 37.14 26.05
CA GLU A 302 11.02 35.85 25.47
C GLU A 302 10.51 35.69 24.04
N ARG A 303 11.34 35.10 23.18
CA ARG A 303 10.93 34.61 21.86
C ARG A 303 11.05 33.09 21.86
N ARG A 304 9.97 32.43 21.46
CA ARG A 304 9.89 30.97 21.34
C ARG A 304 9.16 30.58 20.06
N ARG A 305 9.52 29.43 19.50
CA ARG A 305 8.71 28.72 18.50
C ARG A 305 7.84 27.70 19.25
N ILE A 306 6.55 27.71 18.92
CA ILE A 306 5.55 26.79 19.46
C ILE A 306 5.04 25.96 18.28
N THR A 307 5.41 24.69 18.23
CA THR A 307 4.89 23.75 17.22
C THR A 307 3.68 23.03 17.82
N VAL A 308 2.50 23.29 17.26
CA VAL A 308 1.22 22.76 17.76
C VAL A 308 0.72 21.64 16.85
N PRO A 309 0.48 20.41 17.36
CA PRO A 309 -0.12 19.34 16.56
C PRO A 309 -1.60 19.61 16.25
N PRO A 310 -2.17 19.10 15.15
CA PRO A 310 -3.53 19.45 14.68
C PRO A 310 -4.63 19.32 15.74
N HIS A 311 -4.60 18.27 16.56
CA HIS A 311 -5.59 18.01 17.61
C HIS A 311 -5.52 19.00 18.80
N LEU A 312 -4.48 19.84 18.90
CA LEU A 312 -4.36 20.97 19.82
C LEU A 312 -4.48 22.34 19.10
N ALA A 313 -4.77 22.33 17.81
CA ALA A 313 -5.02 23.50 16.96
C ALA A 313 -6.48 23.50 16.45
N TYR A 314 -6.67 23.35 15.14
CA TYR A 314 -7.97 23.40 14.47
C TYR A 314 -8.56 22.03 14.10
N GLY A 315 -7.90 20.94 14.53
CA GLY A 315 -8.36 19.57 14.34
C GLY A 315 -8.46 19.14 12.87
N GLU A 316 -9.29 18.13 12.63
CA GLU A 316 -9.49 17.55 11.30
C GLU A 316 -10.18 18.51 10.32
N ASN A 317 -11.09 19.37 10.81
CA ASN A 317 -11.89 20.29 10.00
C ASN A 317 -11.13 21.56 9.58
N GLY A 318 -10.04 21.91 10.25
CA GLY A 318 -9.31 23.16 10.01
C GLY A 318 -10.13 24.41 10.38
N THR A 319 -9.74 25.55 9.80
CA THR A 319 -10.44 26.84 9.94
C THR A 319 -10.17 27.71 8.71
N GLY A 320 -11.09 28.62 8.40
CA GLY A 320 -10.98 29.64 7.35
C GLY A 320 -12.18 30.57 7.35
#